data_AF-A0A945SUB2-F1
#
_entry.id   AF-A0A945SUB2-F1
#
_cell.length_a   1.000
_cell.length_b   1.000
_cell.length_c   1.000
_cell.angle_alpha   90.00
_cell.angle_beta   90.00
_cell.angle_gamma   90.00
#
_symmetry.space_group_name_H-M   'P 1'
#
loop_
_entity.id
_entity.type
_entity.pdbx_description
1 polymer ?
#
loop_
_entity_poly.entity_id
_entity_poly.type
_entity_poly.pdbx_seq_one_letter_code
_entity_poly.pdbx_strand_id
1 'polypeptide(L)' 'ANLSKVIVESGSKTEADLKEMDKEVRAIVVEAAEFAQESPEPDPSELYTDVLVEA' A
#
# COMPACT_ATOMS: atom_id res chain seq x y z
N ALA A 1 15.86 -6.70 19.12
CA ALA A 1 16.42 -5.34 19.00
C ALA A 1 15.40 -4.47 18.26
N ASN A 2 15.25 -3.20 18.62
CA ASN A 2 14.38 -2.28 17.89
C ASN A 2 15.07 -1.91 16.55
N LEU A 3 14.44 -2.21 15.41
CA LEU A 3 15.03 -2.03 14.08
C LEU A 3 15.28 -0.56 13.73
N SER A 4 14.39 0.37 14.12
CA SER A 4 14.61 1.79 13.86
C SER A 4 15.86 2.29 14.57
N LYS A 5 16.08 1.84 15.80
CA LYS A 5 17.29 2.12 16.58
C LYS A 5 18.56 1.62 15.86
N VAL A 6 18.54 0.39 15.36
CA VAL A 6 19.68 -0.19 14.61
C VAL A 6 19.99 0.63 13.35
N ILE A 7 18.96 1.05 12.61
CA ILE A 7 19.13 1.85 11.39
C ILE A 7 19.77 3.20 11.69
N VAL A 8 19.32 3.89 12.73
CA VAL A 8 19.86 5.20 13.14
C VAL A 8 21.28 5.06 13.70
N GLU A 9 21.53 4.07 14.55
CA GLU A 9 22.85 3.82 15.12
C GLU A 9 23.90 3.41 14.08
N SER A 10 23.47 2.71 13.02
CA SER A 10 24.34 2.37 11.88
C SER A 10 24.67 3.55 10.96
N GLY A 11 24.04 4.72 11.16
CA GLY A 11 24.20 5.89 10.29
C GLY A 11 23.54 5.79 8.92
N SER A 12 22.74 4.74 8.67
CA SER A 12 22.10 4.51 7.37
C SER A 12 21.03 5.54 7.04
N LYS A 13 20.28 5.99 8.06
CA LYS A 13 19.23 7.03 7.98
C LYS A 13 19.07 7.73 9.33
N THR A 14 18.54 8.94 9.32
CA THR A 14 18.21 9.71 10.53
C THR A 14 16.77 9.44 10.98
N GLU A 15 16.42 9.83 12.22
CA GLU A 15 15.01 9.80 12.66
C GLU A 15 14.09 10.68 11.80
N ALA A 16 14.61 11.77 11.25
CA ALA A 16 13.85 12.64 10.36
C ALA A 16 13.50 11.90 9.06
N ASP A 17 14.48 11.18 8.47
CA ASP A 17 14.25 10.38 7.26
C ASP A 17 13.23 9.27 7.50
N LEU A 18 13.28 8.61 8.67
CA LEU A 18 12.30 7.58 9.04
C LEU A 18 10.89 8.16 9.17
N LYS A 19 10.76 9.35 9.77
CA LYS A 19 9.47 10.04 9.90
C LYS A 19 8.92 10.48 8.55
N GLU A 20 9.78 10.93 7.65
CA GLU A 20 9.34 11.34 6.31
C GLU A 20 8.85 10.14 5.50
N MET A 21 9.56 9.01 5.52
CA MET A 21 9.09 7.77 4.89
C MET A 21 7.74 7.29 5.46
N ASP A 22 7.51 7.39 6.77
CA ASP A 22 6.21 7.03 7.36
C ASP A 22 5.08 7.92 6.82
N LYS A 23 5.32 9.22 6.61
CA LYS A 23 4.34 10.11 5.99
C LYS A 23 4.08 9.75 4.53
N GLU A 24 5.13 9.49 3.76
CA GLU A 24 5.02 9.10 2.35
C GLU A 24 4.20 7.81 2.21
N VAL A 25 4.51 6.79 3.02
CA VAL A 25 3.76 5.52 3.02
C VAL A 25 2.29 5.77 3.37
N ARG A 26 2.00 6.58 4.39
CA ARG A 26 0.62 6.91 4.76
C ARG A 26 -0.11 7.62 3.63
N ALA A 27 0.53 8.57 2.95
CA ALA A 27 -0.06 9.28 1.83
C ALA A 27 -0.46 8.31 0.70
N ILE A 28 0.44 7.41 0.31
CA ILE A 28 0.18 6.40 -0.72
C ILE A 28 -0.98 5.49 -0.33
N VAL A 29 -1.02 5.04 0.92
CA VAL A 29 -2.10 4.16 1.41
C VAL A 29 -3.44 4.88 1.43
N VAL A 30 -3.48 6.16 1.81
CA VAL A 30 -4.70 6.98 1.79
C VAL A 30 -5.20 7.15 0.36
N GLU A 31 -4.32 7.54 -0.56
CA GLU A 31 -4.65 7.70 -1.99
C GLU A 31 -5.20 6.39 -2.58
N ALA A 32 -4.57 5.25 -2.29
CA ALA A 32 -5.05 3.94 -2.73
C ALA A 32 -6.43 3.59 -2.15
N ALA A 33 -6.67 3.93 -0.88
CA ALA A 33 -7.96 3.69 -0.23
C ALA A 33 -9.07 4.59 -0.78
N GLU A 34 -8.76 5.85 -1.10
CA GLU A 34 -9.70 6.78 -1.77
C GLU A 34 -10.04 6.27 -3.17
N PHE A 35 -9.02 5.90 -3.97
CA PHE A 35 -9.22 5.30 -5.29
C PHE A 35 -10.13 4.07 -5.24
N ALA A 36 -9.90 3.16 -4.29
CA ALA A 36 -10.71 1.95 -4.16
C ALA A 36 -12.17 2.25 -3.77
N GLN A 37 -12.42 3.31 -2.99
CA GLN A 37 -13.77 3.72 -2.58
C GLN A 37 -14.52 4.46 -3.69
N GLU A 38 -13.82 5.24 -4.50
CA GLU A 38 -14.40 6.00 -5.61
C GLU A 38 -14.50 5.18 -6.90
N SER A 39 -13.82 4.04 -6.97
CA SER A 39 -13.86 3.16 -8.13
C SER A 39 -15.31 2.75 -8.42
N PRO A 40 -15.81 2.96 -9.64
CA PRO A 40 -17.13 2.50 -10.02
C PRO A 40 -17.21 0.97 -9.98
N GLU A 41 -18.41 0.46 -9.77
CA GLU A 41 -18.71 -0.95 -9.90
C GLU A 41 -18.46 -1.42 -11.35
N PRO A 42 -17.99 -2.66 -11.56
CA PRO A 42 -17.81 -3.23 -12.90
C PRO A 42 -19.17 -3.45 -13.59
N ASP A 43 -19.14 -3.63 -14.91
CA ASP A 43 -20.34 -3.93 -15.68
C ASP A 43 -20.96 -5.27 -15.22
N PRO A 44 -22.30 -5.39 -15.11
CA PRO A 44 -22.94 -6.63 -14.68
C PRO A 44 -22.57 -7.87 -15.52
N SER A 45 -22.15 -7.69 -16.78
CA SER A 45 -21.69 -8.80 -17.64
C SER A 45 -20.39 -9.45 -17.14
N GLU A 46 -19.56 -8.74 -16.36
CA GLU A 46 -18.36 -9.29 -15.71
C GLU A 46 -18.68 -10.39 -14.68
N LEU A 47 -19.92 -10.51 -14.21
CA LEU A 47 -20.31 -11.61 -13.30
C LEU A 47 -20.18 -13.01 -13.94
N TYR A 48 -20.08 -13.09 -15.28
CA TYR A 48 -20.02 -14.34 -16.04
C TYR A 48 -18.67 -14.56 -16.73
N THR A 49 -17.70 -13.66 -16.54
CA THR A 49 -16.33 -13.83 -17.01
C THR A 49 -15.55 -14.69 -16.01
N ASP A 50 -14.38 -15.22 -16.41
CA ASP A 50 -13.49 -16.04 -15.58
C ASP A 50 -14.09 -17.34 -14.97
N VAL A 51 -15.23 -17.80 -15.49
CA VAL A 51 -15.82 -19.11 -15.15
C VAL A 51 -15.17 -20.19 -16.03
N LEU A 52 -14.29 -21.00 -15.44
CA LEU A 52 -13.64 -22.14 -16.09
C LEU A 52 -14.33 -23.45 -15.70
N VAL A 53 -14.55 -24.34 -16.67
CA VAL A 53 -14.91 -25.74 -16.40
C VAL A 53 -13.59 -26.53 -16.39
N GLU A 54 -13.29 -27.23 -15.29
CA GLU A 54 -12.12 -28.12 -15.23
C GLU A 54 -12.22 -29.21 -16.31
N ALA A 55 -11.08 -29.52 -16.96
CA ALA A 55 -10.98 -30.48 -18.07
C ALA A 55 -10.82 -31.93 -17.58
#